data_AF-A0A349YI85-F1
#
_entry.id   AF-A0A349YI85-F1
#
_cell.length_a   1.000
_cell.length_b   1.000
_cell.length_c   1.000
_cell.angle_alpha   90.00
_cell.angle_beta   90.00
_cell.angle_gamma   90.00
#
_symmetry.space_group_name_H-M   'P 1'
#
loop_
_entity.id
_entity.type
_entity.pdbx_description
1 polymer ?
#
loop_
_entity_poly.entity_id
_entity_poly.type
_entity_poly.pdbx_seq_one_letter_code
_entity_poly.pdbx_strand_id
1 'polypeptide(L)'
;MADAINPSHYKQGKVECIDAIESATVHKTGLEAFCVGNVIKYIWRYEAKNGLEDCKKARYYLDKLITCLEEKENKIAPKSSKIPSQKEMKKVSEWIEAITESLEN
;
A
#
# COMPACT_ATOMS: atom_id res chain seq x y z
N MET A 1 23.29 -31.47 -6.18
CA MET A 1 23.74 -30.39 -5.30
C MET A 1 22.70 -29.28 -5.33
N ALA A 2 22.25 -28.79 -4.18
CA ALA A 2 21.29 -27.68 -4.15
C ALA A 2 22.02 -26.41 -4.61
N ASP A 3 21.52 -25.79 -5.67
CA ASP A 3 22.04 -24.52 -6.16
C ASP A 3 21.68 -23.43 -5.15
N ALA A 4 22.68 -22.85 -4.50
CA ALA A 4 22.49 -21.85 -3.44
C ALA A 4 21.94 -20.53 -4.01
N ILE A 5 22.17 -20.28 -5.29
CA ILE A 5 21.80 -19.05 -5.97
C ILE A 5 20.36 -19.15 -6.50
N ASN A 6 19.93 -20.34 -6.95
CA ASN A 6 18.58 -20.54 -7.47
C ASN A 6 17.94 -21.85 -6.96
N PRO A 7 17.45 -21.88 -5.71
CA PRO A 7 16.89 -23.09 -5.12
C PRO A 7 15.57 -23.51 -5.82
N SER A 8 15.32 -24.81 -5.86
CA SER A 8 14.24 -25.44 -6.65
C SER A 8 12.82 -24.90 -6.38
N HIS A 9 12.57 -24.32 -5.20
CA HIS A 9 11.28 -23.72 -4.85
C HIS A 9 10.97 -22.40 -5.58
N TYR A 10 11.90 -21.85 -6.37
CA TYR A 10 11.65 -20.73 -7.28
C TYR A 10 11.34 -21.18 -8.73
N LYS A 11 11.44 -22.48 -9.02
CA LYS A 11 11.24 -23.09 -10.34
C LYS A 11 9.88 -23.76 -10.52
N GLN A 12 8.96 -23.52 -9.59
CA GLN A 12 7.60 -24.06 -9.68
C GLN A 12 6.81 -23.21 -10.68
N GLY A 13 6.79 -23.64 -11.96
CA GLY A 13 6.02 -22.99 -13.01
C GLY A 13 6.72 -22.98 -14.37
N LYS A 14 6.14 -22.25 -15.32
CA LYS A 14 6.70 -22.04 -16.67
C LYS A 14 7.68 -20.85 -16.74
N VAL A 15 7.73 -20.04 -15.68
CA VAL A 15 8.48 -18.79 -15.59
C VAL A 15 9.27 -18.82 -14.29
N GLU A 16 10.55 -18.42 -14.32
CA GLU A 16 11.36 -18.32 -13.11
C GLU A 16 10.91 -17.10 -12.28
N CYS A 17 10.91 -17.24 -10.95
CA CYS A 17 10.49 -16.16 -10.06
C CYS A 17 11.27 -14.85 -10.28
N ILE A 18 12.55 -14.93 -10.64
CA ILE A 18 13.37 -13.75 -10.93
C ILE A 18 12.89 -13.00 -12.18
N ASP A 19 12.52 -13.71 -13.24
CA ASP A 19 12.01 -13.12 -14.50
C ASP A 19 10.67 -12.42 -14.26
N ALA A 20 9.82 -13.02 -13.42
CA ALA A 20 8.54 -12.43 -13.03
C ALA A 20 8.75 -11.13 -12.22
N ILE A 21 9.74 -11.11 -11.31
CA ILE A 21 10.08 -9.92 -10.53
C ILE A 21 10.69 -8.83 -11.43
N GLU A 22 11.58 -9.18 -12.34
CA GLU A 22 12.17 -8.25 -13.31
C GLU A 22 11.07 -7.59 -14.15
N SER A 23 10.17 -8.41 -14.71
CA SER A 23 9.03 -7.94 -15.48
C SER A 23 8.10 -7.03 -14.66
N ALA A 24 7.83 -7.35 -13.40
CA ALA A 24 6.96 -6.56 -12.54
C ALA A 24 7.59 -5.23 -12.08
N THR A 25 8.92 -5.13 -12.10
CA THR A 25 9.67 -3.98 -11.58
C THR A 25 10.27 -3.09 -12.67
N VAL A 26 10.09 -3.41 -13.96
CA VAL A 26 10.69 -2.70 -15.11
C VAL A 26 10.49 -1.17 -15.13
N HIS A 27 9.34 -0.67 -14.64
CA HIS A 27 9.05 0.77 -14.58
C HIS A 27 9.02 1.32 -13.15
N LYS A 28 9.50 0.53 -12.17
CA LYS A 28 9.49 0.88 -10.76
C LYS A 28 10.91 1.18 -10.31
N THR A 29 11.06 2.10 -9.37
CA THR A 29 12.37 2.48 -8.84
C THR A 29 12.36 2.55 -7.33
N GLY A 30 13.55 2.41 -6.73
CA GLY A 30 13.76 2.55 -5.30
C GLY A 30 12.90 1.59 -4.46
N LEU A 31 12.26 2.15 -3.43
CA LEU A 31 11.49 1.39 -2.45
C LEU A 31 10.28 0.68 -3.08
N GLU A 32 9.70 1.24 -4.14
CA GLU A 32 8.55 0.67 -4.82
C GLU A 32 8.90 -0.67 -5.50
N ALA A 33 9.99 -0.69 -6.27
CA ALA A 33 10.49 -1.90 -6.90
C ALA A 33 10.85 -2.96 -5.86
N PHE A 34 11.50 -2.55 -4.77
CA PHE A 34 11.88 -3.44 -3.69
C PHE A 34 10.67 -4.09 -2.99
N CYS A 35 9.62 -3.32 -2.69
CA CYS A 35 8.40 -3.85 -2.09
C CYS A 35 7.70 -4.83 -3.04
N VAL A 36 7.55 -4.47 -4.33
CA VAL A 36 6.89 -5.32 -5.33
C VAL A 36 7.62 -6.66 -5.50
N GLY A 37 8.95 -6.63 -5.66
CA GLY A 37 9.73 -7.87 -5.78
C GLY A 37 9.63 -8.75 -4.53
N ASN A 38 9.60 -8.16 -3.33
CA ASN A 38 9.41 -8.90 -2.09
C ASN A 38 8.01 -9.54 -2.00
N VAL A 39 6.95 -8.80 -2.33
CA VAL A 39 5.57 -9.33 -2.33
C VAL A 39 5.50 -10.56 -3.24
N ILE A 40 5.97 -10.44 -4.48
CA ILE A 40 5.99 -11.55 -5.45
C ILE A 40 6.79 -12.74 -4.90
N LYS A 41 8.01 -12.50 -4.42
CA LYS A 41 8.88 -13.55 -3.85
C LYS A 41 8.19 -14.33 -2.72
N TYR A 42 7.53 -13.64 -1.79
CA TYR A 42 6.88 -14.30 -0.65
C TYR A 42 5.61 -15.03 -1.05
N ILE A 43 4.81 -14.48 -1.97
CA ILE A 43 3.63 -15.16 -2.52
C ILE A 43 4.03 -16.35 -3.42
N TRP A 44 5.17 -16.31 -4.07
CA TRP A 44 5.62 -17.44 -4.88
C TRP A 44 6.04 -18.64 -4.02
N ARG A 45 6.75 -18.38 -2.91
CA ARG A 45 7.41 -19.43 -2.14
C ARG A 45 6.58 -19.98 -0.97
N TYR A 46 5.42 -19.38 -0.63
CA TYR A 46 4.76 -19.71 0.64
C TYR A 46 4.35 -21.18 0.69
N GLU A 47 3.83 -21.75 -0.39
CA GLU A 47 3.40 -23.16 -0.43
C GLU A 47 4.57 -24.13 -0.24
N ALA A 48 5.75 -23.75 -0.74
CA ALA A 48 6.92 -24.62 -0.77
C ALA A 48 7.89 -24.41 0.41
N LYS A 49 7.71 -23.37 1.25
CA LYS A 49 8.70 -22.99 2.27
C LYS A 49 8.13 -22.73 3.67
N ASN A 50 7.51 -21.56 3.91
CA ASN A 50 7.13 -21.14 5.27
C ASN A 50 5.62 -20.88 5.45
N GLY A 51 4.80 -21.16 4.44
CA GLY A 51 3.34 -21.01 4.48
C GLY A 51 2.90 -19.63 4.98
N LEU A 52 2.10 -19.63 6.05
CA LEU A 52 1.50 -18.43 6.63
C LEU A 52 2.52 -17.32 6.98
N GLU A 53 3.74 -17.68 7.37
CA GLU A 53 4.77 -16.68 7.71
C GLU A 53 5.14 -15.83 6.48
N ASP A 54 5.24 -16.45 5.31
CA ASP A 54 5.54 -15.74 4.07
C ASP A 54 4.35 -14.89 3.63
N CYS A 55 3.11 -15.34 3.83
CA CYS A 55 1.92 -14.49 3.61
C CYS A 55 1.95 -13.23 4.49
N LYS A 56 2.35 -13.36 5.77
CA LYS A 56 2.49 -12.19 6.68
C LYS A 56 3.60 -11.24 6.23
N LYS A 57 4.72 -11.76 5.73
CA LYS A 57 5.81 -10.95 5.14
C LYS A 57 5.33 -10.23 3.88
N ALA A 58 4.62 -10.93 2.99
CA ALA A 58 4.04 -10.32 1.79
C ALA A 58 3.13 -9.15 2.16
N ARG A 59 2.22 -9.33 3.12
CA ARG A 59 1.34 -8.26 3.63
C ARG A 59 2.14 -7.05 4.13
N TYR A 60 3.18 -7.26 4.94
CA TYR A 60 4.01 -6.15 5.44
C TYR A 60 4.62 -5.30 4.32
N TYR A 61 5.14 -5.92 3.26
CA TYR A 61 5.69 -5.18 2.11
C TYR A 61 4.61 -4.51 1.27
N LEU A 62 3.43 -5.13 1.17
CA LEU A 62 2.27 -4.54 0.51
C LEU A 62 1.78 -3.30 1.27
N ASP A 63 1.66 -3.37 2.59
CA ASP A 63 1.27 -2.25 3.45
C ASP A 63 2.26 -1.09 3.29
N LYS A 64 3.57 -1.38 3.30
CA LYS A 64 4.61 -0.37 3.02
C LYS A 64 4.47 0.26 1.64
N LEU A 65 4.17 -0.54 0.62
CA LEU A 65 3.95 -0.04 -0.74
C LEU A 65 2.75 0.92 -0.78
N ILE A 66 1.64 0.54 -0.14
CA ILE A 66 0.43 1.37 -0.04
C ILE A 66 0.77 2.71 0.62
N THR A 67 1.43 2.70 1.79
CA THR A 67 1.84 3.96 2.46
C THR A 67 2.71 4.85 1.56
N CYS A 68 3.67 4.28 0.83
CA CYS A 68 4.49 5.05 -0.09
C CYS A 68 3.69 5.66 -1.26
N LEU A 69 2.66 4.97 -1.74
CA LEU A 69 1.78 5.47 -2.81
C LEU A 69 0.84 6.55 -2.28
N GLU A 70 0.23 6.36 -1.10
CA GLU A 70 -0.60 7.37 -0.43
C GLU A 70 0.20 8.66 -0.16
N GLU A 71 1.46 8.55 0.26
CA GLU A 71 2.34 9.71 0.43
C GLU A 71 2.64 10.42 -0.89
N LYS A 72 2.79 9.69 -2.01
CA LYS A 72 2.98 10.28 -3.34
C LYS A 72 1.71 11.02 -3.78
N GLU A 73 0.53 10.41 -3.60
CA GLU A 73 -0.76 11.05 -3.93
C GLU A 73 -0.99 12.32 -3.09
N ASN A 74 -0.73 12.25 -1.78
CA ASN A 74 -0.85 13.41 -0.87
C ASN A 74 0.15 14.53 -1.16
N LYS A 75 1.26 14.26 -1.85
CA LYS A 75 2.22 15.30 -2.32
C LYS A 75 1.78 15.97 -3.62
N ILE A 76 0.95 15.29 -4.43
CA ILE A 76 0.46 15.78 -5.72
C ILE A 76 -0.79 16.66 -5.53
N ALA A 77 -1.60 16.41 -4.49
CA ALA A 77 -2.67 17.31 -4.10
C ALA A 77 -2.10 18.46 -3.23
N PRO A 78 -2.09 19.73 -3.70
CA PRO A 78 -1.82 20.84 -2.79
C PRO A 78 -2.85 20.83 -1.67
N LYS A 79 -2.37 20.99 -0.43
CA LYS A 79 -3.14 21.09 0.83
C LYS A 79 -4.45 21.88 0.66
N SER A 80 -5.56 21.20 0.34
CA SER A 80 -6.88 21.84 0.18
C SER A 80 -8.01 20.80 0.27
N SER A 81 -8.13 20.17 1.43
CA SER A 81 -9.42 19.81 2.02
C SER A 81 -9.16 19.37 3.44
N LYS A 82 -8.95 20.34 4.34
CA LYS A 82 -9.24 20.08 5.75
C LYS A 82 -10.75 19.81 5.79
N ILE A 83 -11.14 18.54 5.93
CA ILE A 83 -12.49 18.23 6.39
C ILE A 83 -12.59 18.93 7.74
N PRO A 84 -13.51 19.90 7.94
CA PRO A 84 -13.60 20.63 9.19
C PRO A 84 -13.77 19.63 10.31
N SER A 85 -13.00 19.81 11.39
CA SER A 85 -13.14 18.94 12.56
C SER A 85 -14.59 18.97 13.06
N GLN A 86 -15.04 17.92 13.74
CA GLN A 86 -16.39 17.85 14.31
C GLN A 86 -16.74 19.09 15.16
N LYS A 87 -15.73 19.69 15.81
CA LYS A 87 -15.86 20.93 16.59
C LYS A 87 -16.10 22.17 15.73
N GLU A 88 -15.50 22.24 14.54
CA GLU A 88 -15.73 23.33 13.58
C GLU A 88 -17.10 23.17 12.90
N MET A 89 -17.49 21.95 12.56
CA MET A 89 -18.84 21.65 12.05
C MET A 89 -19.94 22.06 13.04
N LYS A 90 -19.75 21.78 14.34
CA LYS A 90 -20.70 22.15 15.39
C LYS A 90 -20.86 23.67 15.55
N LYS A 91 -19.77 24.43 15.39
CA LYS A 91 -19.84 25.90 15.44
C LYS A 91 -20.63 26.47 14.26
N VAL A 92 -20.47 25.88 13.07
CA VAL A 92 -21.21 26.31 11.88
C VAL A 92 -22.70 25.99 12.04
N SER A 93 -23.06 24.83 12.60
CA SER A 93 -24.47 24.49 12.86
C SER A 93 -25.11 25.41 13.90
N GLU A 94 -24.42 25.69 15.00
CA GLU A 94 -24.90 26.61 16.05
C GLU A 94 -25.11 28.03 15.52
N TRP A 95 -24.23 28.50 14.63
CA TRP A 95 -24.37 29.83 14.01
C TRP A 95 -25.54 29.91 13.03
N ILE A 96 -25.79 28.84 12.27
CA ILE A 96 -26.97 28.76 11.38
C ILE A 96 -28.26 28.77 12.20
N GLU A 97 -28.33 27.96 13.26
CA GLU A 97 -29.49 27.91 14.16
C GLU A 97 -29.79 29.27 14.78
N ALA A 98 -28.75 29.98 15.28
CA ALA A 98 -28.91 31.31 15.85
C ALA A 98 -29.40 32.36 14.84
N ILE A 99 -28.98 32.25 13.56
CA ILE A 99 -29.47 33.12 12.50
C ILE A 99 -30.92 32.84 12.17
N THR A 100 -31.29 31.56 12.06
CA THR A 100 -32.67 31.15 11.78
C THR A 100 -33.61 31.62 12.89
N GLU A 101 -33.23 31.43 14.16
CA GLU A 101 -34.01 31.89 15.31
C GLU A 101 -34.13 33.42 15.38
N SER A 102 -33.12 34.16 14.91
CA SER A 102 -33.16 35.63 14.83
C SER A 102 -34.01 36.17 13.67
N LEU A 103 -34.38 35.35 12.69
CA LEU A 103 -35.23 35.75 11.56
C LEU A 103 -36.70 35.37 11.76
N GLU A 104 -36.97 34.44 12.68
CA GLU A 104 -38.32 33.97 13.03
C GLU A 104 -38.98 34.76 14.18
N ASN A 105 -38.28 35.76 14.73
CA ASN A 105 -38.70 36.60 15.86
C ASN A 105 -38.70 38.09 15.45
#